data_AF-A0A021VM23-F1
#
_entry.id   AF-A0A021VM23-F1
#
_cell.length_a   1.000
_cell.length_b   1.000
_cell.length_c   1.000
_cell.angle_alpha   90.00
_cell.angle_beta   90.00
_cell.angle_gamma   90.00
#
_symmetry.space_group_name_H-M   'P 1'
#
loop_
_entity.id
_entity.type
_entity.pdbx_description
1 polymer ?
#
loop_
_entity_poly.entity_id
_entity_poly.type
_entity_poly.pdbx_seq_one_letter_code
_entity_poly.pdbx_strand_id
1 'polypeptide(L)'
;MLRTTHRHPTVPGPVAGPRHRVRRAARRTLALAAVTVLAAPGAALLAAPAAAAPAAAPAAVTTGMSTGVTTAAVDGACTDAAGVTVVVDSTALGGGVEVGCAPEGGVTGTEALLAAGFTEVRDPGGFICAIDGLPDPCPTEFTGSYWSYWSAEAGADAWVTYQEGSDTAVTVPGAVEGWRYGDGSEGPAVALPIVAATEPAAEGTPAEEGGSEEETPDAATQDDAAAVVSDDEAQGPAVPLLVGLGLLAALAVAAVVVARRRSVPDADATDTRS
;
A
#
# COMPACT_ATOMS: atom_id res chain seq x y z
N MET A 1 -47.72 19.48 -59.86
CA MET A 1 -46.80 18.40 -60.25
C MET A 1 -45.37 18.89 -60.09
N LEU A 2 -44.75 18.71 -58.92
CA LEU A 2 -43.32 18.98 -58.73
C LEU A 2 -42.67 17.70 -58.19
N ARG A 3 -41.89 17.03 -59.04
CA ARG A 3 -41.09 15.85 -58.67
C ARG A 3 -39.78 16.34 -58.07
N THR A 4 -39.68 16.33 -56.75
CA THR A 4 -38.45 16.57 -56.02
C THR A 4 -37.55 15.33 -56.14
N THR A 5 -36.47 15.43 -56.90
CA THR A 5 -35.48 14.36 -57.06
C THR A 5 -34.54 14.35 -55.86
N HIS A 6 -34.70 13.37 -54.96
CA HIS A 6 -33.70 13.06 -53.92
C HIS A 6 -32.45 12.46 -54.58
N ARG A 7 -31.31 13.15 -54.49
CA ARG A 7 -29.98 12.58 -54.77
C ARG A 7 -29.44 11.96 -53.48
N HIS A 8 -29.22 10.66 -53.48
CA HIS A 8 -28.51 9.96 -52.41
C HIS A 8 -27.02 10.32 -52.42
N PRO A 9 -26.39 10.55 -51.24
CA PRO A 9 -24.95 10.67 -51.15
C PRO A 9 -24.26 9.31 -51.40
N THR A 10 -23.24 9.33 -52.25
CA THR A 10 -22.43 8.17 -52.63
C THR A 10 -21.40 7.89 -51.54
N VAL A 11 -21.44 6.69 -50.94
CA VAL A 11 -20.46 6.21 -49.95
C VAL A 11 -19.17 5.80 -50.69
N PRO A 12 -17.99 6.36 -50.35
CA PRO A 12 -16.73 5.85 -50.88
C PRO A 12 -16.38 4.50 -50.24
N GLY A 13 -16.12 3.50 -51.09
CA GLY A 13 -15.78 2.13 -50.69
C GLY A 13 -14.36 1.98 -50.11
N PRO A 14 -14.07 0.84 -49.46
CA PRO A 14 -12.81 0.61 -48.75
C PRO A 14 -11.62 0.45 -49.72
N VAL A 15 -10.54 1.16 -49.43
CA VAL A 15 -9.24 1.01 -50.10
C VAL A 15 -8.57 -0.27 -49.61
N ALA A 16 -8.26 -1.16 -50.55
CA ALA A 16 -7.63 -2.45 -50.30
C ALA A 16 -6.12 -2.42 -50.61
N GLY A 17 -5.31 -2.95 -49.67
CA GLY A 17 -3.95 -3.47 -49.91
C GLY A 17 -2.80 -2.64 -49.33
N PRO A 18 -1.66 -3.25 -48.89
CA PRO A 18 -1.14 -4.53 -49.38
C PRO A 18 -1.08 -5.66 -48.35
N ARG A 19 -1.27 -6.89 -48.85
CA ARG A 19 -1.09 -8.16 -48.13
C ARG A 19 0.36 -8.67 -48.24
N HIS A 20 0.74 -9.43 -47.23
CA HIS A 20 1.85 -10.39 -47.12
C HIS A 20 3.24 -9.85 -46.82
N ARG A 21 3.80 -10.28 -45.68
CA ARG A 21 4.59 -11.53 -45.62
C ARG A 21 4.48 -12.17 -44.24
N VAL A 22 3.84 -13.34 -44.21
CA VAL A 22 3.92 -14.32 -43.12
C VAL A 22 5.38 -14.78 -43.04
N ARG A 23 6.08 -14.43 -41.95
CA ARG A 23 7.32 -15.13 -41.58
C ARG A 23 7.00 -16.13 -40.48
N ARG A 24 7.43 -17.35 -40.75
CA ARG A 24 7.17 -18.58 -40.02
C ARG A 24 7.80 -18.57 -38.63
N ALA A 25 7.12 -19.29 -37.75
CA ALA A 25 7.54 -19.81 -36.46
C ALA A 25 9.05 -20.07 -36.27
N ALA A 26 9.55 -19.61 -35.11
CA ALA A 26 10.65 -20.21 -34.37
C ALA A 26 10.30 -20.06 -32.87
N ARG A 27 9.70 -21.10 -32.28
CA ARG A 27 10.37 -22.02 -31.34
C ARG A 27 10.91 -21.33 -30.08
N ARG A 28 10.10 -21.46 -29.02
CA ARG A 28 10.44 -21.61 -27.59
C ARG A 28 11.93 -21.58 -27.27
N THR A 29 12.31 -20.67 -26.39
CA THR A 29 13.34 -20.92 -25.39
C THR A 29 13.01 -20.12 -24.14
N LEU A 30 12.56 -20.83 -23.11
CA LEU A 30 12.48 -20.35 -21.74
C LEU A 30 13.91 -20.02 -21.30
N ALA A 31 14.24 -18.74 -21.17
CA ALA A 31 15.42 -18.32 -20.45
C ALA A 31 15.05 -18.23 -18.95
N LEU A 32 15.39 -19.27 -18.19
CA LEU A 32 15.47 -19.16 -16.74
C LEU A 32 16.54 -18.11 -16.42
N ALA A 33 16.12 -16.96 -15.89
CA ALA A 33 17.04 -16.03 -15.26
C ALA A 33 17.50 -16.66 -13.93
N ALA A 34 18.68 -17.26 -13.95
CA ALA A 34 19.36 -17.72 -12.76
C ALA A 34 19.80 -16.50 -11.94
N VAL A 35 19.21 -16.34 -10.75
CA VAL A 35 19.66 -15.41 -9.72
C VAL A 35 21.06 -15.84 -9.30
N THR A 36 22.07 -15.08 -9.71
CA THR A 36 23.45 -15.25 -9.28
C THR A 36 23.60 -14.65 -7.89
N VAL A 37 23.60 -15.50 -6.87
CA VAL A 37 24.02 -15.13 -5.51
C VAL A 37 25.53 -14.93 -5.53
N LEU A 38 25.95 -13.67 -5.38
CA LEU A 38 27.34 -13.26 -5.29
C LEU A 38 27.91 -13.78 -3.95
N ALA A 39 28.62 -14.91 -3.98
CA ALA A 39 29.43 -15.38 -2.86
C ALA A 39 30.78 -14.65 -2.90
N ALA A 40 30.98 -13.71 -1.98
CA ALA A 40 32.29 -13.09 -1.76
C ALA A 40 33.13 -13.99 -0.83
N PRO A 41 34.36 -14.39 -1.21
CA PRO A 41 35.28 -15.07 -0.31
C PRO A 41 36.03 -14.05 0.56
N GLY A 42 36.31 -14.47 1.79
CA GLY A 42 37.06 -13.69 2.77
C GLY A 42 38.50 -13.41 2.36
N ALA A 43 39.05 -12.33 2.93
CA ALA A 43 40.48 -12.08 2.95
C ALA A 43 40.88 -11.41 4.26
N ALA A 44 41.66 -12.17 5.01
CA ALA A 44 42.84 -11.78 5.78
C ALA A 44 42.71 -10.74 6.92
N LEU A 45 42.94 -11.26 8.12
CA LEU A 45 43.54 -10.55 9.25
C LEU A 45 44.75 -9.72 8.83
N LEU A 46 44.76 -8.45 9.23
CA LEU A 46 45.98 -7.74 9.62
C LEU A 46 45.70 -6.99 10.92
N ALA A 47 46.51 -7.31 11.92
CA ALA A 47 46.47 -6.73 13.25
C ALA A 47 47.42 -5.53 13.36
N ALA A 48 47.15 -4.72 14.39
CA ALA A 48 48.01 -3.76 15.11
C ALA A 48 47.97 -2.28 14.66
N PRO A 49 48.32 -1.32 15.55
CA PRO A 49 48.23 -1.28 17.02
C PRO A 49 47.49 -0.03 17.55
N ALA A 50 47.21 -0.07 18.86
CA ALA A 50 46.69 1.04 19.66
C ALA A 50 47.69 2.20 19.78
N ALA A 51 47.18 3.43 19.69
CA ALA A 51 47.83 4.63 20.21
C ALA A 51 46.78 5.46 20.96
N ALA A 52 46.94 5.51 22.28
CA ALA A 52 46.20 6.39 23.17
C ALA A 52 46.91 7.74 23.28
N ALA A 53 46.15 8.84 23.23
CA ALA A 53 46.48 10.08 23.94
C ALA A 53 45.20 10.94 24.13
N PRO A 54 45.07 11.64 25.27
CA PRO A 54 43.85 12.35 25.68
C PRO A 54 43.90 13.84 25.31
N ALA A 55 42.74 14.52 25.31
CA ALA A 55 42.51 15.77 26.07
C ALA A 55 41.33 16.63 25.53
N ALA A 56 40.60 17.16 26.50
CA ALA A 56 39.88 18.45 26.51
C ALA A 56 38.60 18.61 25.67
N ALA A 57 37.48 18.56 26.40
CA ALA A 57 36.20 19.12 25.99
C ALA A 57 36.25 20.65 25.89
N PRO A 58 35.45 21.22 24.98
CA PRO A 58 34.64 22.38 25.33
C PRO A 58 33.16 22.01 25.23
N ALA A 59 32.43 22.25 26.32
CA ALA A 59 30.97 22.26 26.32
C ALA A 59 30.49 23.40 25.41
N ALA A 60 30.13 23.08 24.17
CA ALA A 60 29.43 23.99 23.28
C ALA A 60 27.94 23.90 23.62
N VAL A 61 27.39 24.99 24.16
CA VAL A 61 25.94 25.20 24.26
C VAL A 61 25.42 25.32 22.84
N THR A 62 24.92 24.23 22.27
CA THR A 62 24.18 24.25 21.01
C THR A 62 22.79 24.77 21.31
N THR A 63 22.56 26.06 21.06
CA THR A 63 21.21 26.61 20.91
C THR A 63 20.55 25.87 19.75
N GLY A 64 19.69 24.91 20.08
CA GLY A 64 18.90 24.17 19.10
C GLY A 64 17.94 25.13 18.41
N MET A 65 18.31 25.57 17.21
CA MET A 65 17.40 26.25 16.32
C MET A 65 16.59 25.15 15.64
N SER A 66 15.44 24.80 16.23
CA SER A 66 14.45 23.94 15.58
C SER A 66 13.91 24.69 14.36
N THR A 67 14.55 24.50 13.21
CA THR A 67 13.91 24.78 11.92
C THR A 67 12.81 23.74 11.77
N GLY A 68 11.61 24.07 12.26
CA GLY A 68 10.41 23.35 11.88
C GLY A 68 10.30 23.41 10.36
N VAL A 69 10.42 22.27 9.71
CA VAL A 69 10.08 22.15 8.30
C VAL A 69 8.56 22.30 8.25
N THR A 70 8.08 23.51 7.94
CA THR A 70 6.71 23.69 7.47
C THR A 70 6.62 23.01 6.11
N THR A 71 6.18 21.75 6.10
CA THR A 71 5.66 21.09 4.90
C THR A 71 4.45 21.91 4.44
N ALA A 72 4.54 22.45 3.24
CA ALA A 72 3.40 23.16 2.64
C ALA A 72 2.26 22.16 2.43
N ALA A 73 1.06 22.54 2.85
CA ALA A 73 -0.15 21.75 2.59
C ALA A 73 -0.39 21.63 1.09
N VAL A 74 -0.80 20.45 0.63
CA VAL A 74 -1.22 20.21 -0.75
C VAL A 74 -2.66 20.66 -0.91
N ASP A 75 -2.93 21.49 -1.92
CA ASP A 75 -4.29 21.87 -2.28
C ASP A 75 -5.14 20.61 -2.54
N GLY A 76 -6.29 20.52 -1.85
CA GLY A 76 -7.23 19.41 -1.99
C GLY A 76 -7.00 18.23 -1.02
N ALA A 77 -5.88 18.16 -0.31
CA ALA A 77 -5.65 17.13 0.70
C ALA A 77 -6.59 17.31 1.91
N CYS A 78 -6.90 16.20 2.60
CA CYS A 78 -7.65 16.28 3.85
C CYS A 78 -6.82 16.96 4.94
N THR A 79 -7.45 17.91 5.64
CA THR A 79 -6.89 18.57 6.82
C THR A 79 -7.37 17.95 8.13
N ASP A 80 -8.27 16.98 8.06
CA ASP A 80 -8.85 16.29 9.20
C ASP A 80 -8.44 14.80 9.15
N ALA A 81 -8.13 14.23 10.32
CA ALA A 81 -7.64 12.85 10.44
C ALA A 81 -8.73 11.77 10.29
N ALA A 82 -10.02 12.15 10.29
CA ALA A 82 -11.11 11.24 9.99
C ALA A 82 -11.28 10.99 8.49
N GLY A 83 -10.82 11.94 7.66
CA GLY A 83 -10.87 11.85 6.20
C GLY A 83 -9.75 11.02 5.60
N VAL A 84 -9.80 10.87 4.28
CA VAL A 84 -8.82 10.13 3.48
C VAL A 84 -8.44 10.98 2.28
N THR A 85 -7.14 11.25 2.12
CA THR A 85 -6.67 12.01 0.96
C THR A 85 -6.58 11.08 -0.25
N VAL A 86 -7.23 11.45 -1.35
CA VAL A 86 -7.25 10.69 -2.60
C VAL A 86 -6.36 11.38 -3.62
N VAL A 87 -5.46 10.60 -4.24
CA VAL A 87 -4.56 11.04 -5.31
C VAL A 87 -4.89 10.32 -6.61
N VAL A 88 -5.10 11.07 -7.69
CA VAL A 88 -5.27 10.52 -9.04
C VAL A 88 -4.13 11.01 -9.92
N ASP A 89 -3.34 10.07 -10.44
CA ASP A 89 -2.22 10.31 -11.35
C ASP A 89 -2.56 9.85 -12.76
N SER A 90 -2.87 10.84 -13.61
CA SER A 90 -3.17 10.67 -15.03
C SER A 90 -1.99 11.08 -15.93
N THR A 91 -0.78 11.24 -15.39
CA THR A 91 0.37 11.76 -16.14
C THR A 91 0.75 10.88 -17.34
N ALA A 92 0.59 9.56 -17.24
CA ALA A 92 0.80 8.62 -18.34
C ALA A 92 -0.17 8.85 -19.53
N LEU A 93 -1.29 9.54 -19.29
CA LEU A 93 -2.29 9.92 -20.28
C LEU A 93 -2.14 11.37 -20.76
N GLY A 94 -1.10 12.08 -20.30
CA GLY A 94 -0.89 13.51 -20.57
C GLY A 94 -1.69 14.46 -19.67
N GLY A 95 -2.35 13.94 -18.64
CA GLY A 95 -2.98 14.74 -17.58
C GLY A 95 -1.99 15.11 -16.47
N GLY A 96 -2.52 15.38 -15.28
CA GLY A 96 -1.75 15.76 -14.09
C GLY A 96 -1.90 14.77 -12.93
N VAL A 97 -1.28 15.13 -11.82
CA VAL A 97 -1.60 14.55 -10.50
C VAL A 97 -2.59 15.49 -9.83
N GLU A 98 -3.72 14.94 -9.43
CA GLU A 98 -4.80 15.66 -8.75
C GLU A 98 -5.05 15.05 -7.38
N VAL A 99 -5.44 15.91 -6.43
CA VAL A 99 -5.63 15.53 -5.03
C VAL A 99 -6.99 16.03 -4.57
N GLY A 100 -7.74 15.16 -3.90
CA GLY A 100 -9.04 15.46 -3.32
C GLY A 100 -9.17 14.87 -1.92
N CYS A 101 -10.15 15.37 -1.16
CA CYS A 101 -10.39 14.91 0.20
C CYS A 101 -11.73 14.17 0.28
N ALA A 102 -11.69 12.89 0.62
CA ALA A 102 -12.85 12.16 1.08
C ALA A 102 -13.05 12.45 2.58
N PRO A 103 -14.18 13.03 3.02
CA PRO A 103 -14.35 13.51 4.39
C PRO A 103 -14.40 12.40 5.45
N GLU A 104 -14.67 11.16 5.04
CA GLU A 104 -14.76 10.01 5.94
C GLU A 104 -13.91 8.84 5.40
N GLY A 105 -13.12 8.22 6.27
CA GLY A 105 -12.51 6.92 6.06
C GLY A 105 -13.40 5.77 6.50
N GLY A 106 -12.90 4.53 6.41
CA GLY A 106 -13.68 3.32 6.73
C GLY A 106 -14.71 2.94 5.66
N VAL A 107 -14.71 3.66 4.53
CA VAL A 107 -15.47 3.34 3.31
C VAL A 107 -14.58 2.58 2.32
N THR A 108 -15.17 2.04 1.25
CA THR A 108 -14.38 1.41 0.18
C THR A 108 -13.53 2.45 -0.56
N GLY A 109 -12.43 2.03 -1.18
CA GLY A 109 -11.59 2.91 -2.00
C GLY A 109 -12.39 3.62 -3.11
N THR A 110 -13.31 2.93 -3.77
CA THR A 110 -14.18 3.53 -4.80
C THR A 110 -15.12 4.58 -4.19
N GLU A 111 -15.71 4.33 -3.02
CA GLU A 111 -16.53 5.33 -2.33
C GLU A 111 -15.70 6.55 -1.93
N ALA A 112 -14.46 6.36 -1.45
CA ALA A 112 -13.54 7.45 -1.16
C ALA A 112 -13.19 8.27 -2.42
N LEU A 113 -12.91 7.61 -3.55
CA LEU A 113 -12.64 8.28 -4.84
C LEU A 113 -13.79 9.23 -5.23
N LEU A 114 -15.03 8.73 -5.17
CA LEU A 114 -16.22 9.52 -5.49
C LEU A 114 -16.46 10.63 -4.46
N ALA A 115 -16.27 10.35 -3.17
CA ALA A 115 -16.45 11.32 -2.09
C ALA A 115 -15.40 12.46 -2.15
N ALA A 116 -14.20 12.18 -2.69
CA ALA A 116 -13.16 13.16 -2.96
C ALA A 116 -13.43 14.05 -4.18
N GLY A 117 -14.52 13.79 -4.92
CA GLY A 117 -14.99 14.62 -6.04
C GLY A 117 -14.55 14.14 -7.41
N PHE A 118 -13.83 13.02 -7.50
CA PHE A 118 -13.48 12.40 -8.77
C PHE A 118 -14.66 11.60 -9.34
N THR A 119 -14.66 11.41 -10.65
CA THR A 119 -15.63 10.59 -11.38
C THR A 119 -14.97 9.35 -11.93
N GLU A 120 -15.71 8.24 -12.02
CA GLU A 120 -15.24 7.02 -12.67
C GLU A 120 -16.19 6.55 -13.77
N VAL A 121 -15.62 5.87 -14.76
CA VAL A 121 -16.35 5.09 -15.75
C VAL A 121 -15.85 3.66 -15.71
N ARG A 122 -16.78 2.72 -15.81
CA ARG A 122 -16.53 1.28 -15.76
C ARG A 122 -16.62 0.66 -17.15
N ASP A 123 -15.76 -0.31 -17.42
CA ASP A 123 -15.90 -1.18 -18.59
C ASP A 123 -17.03 -2.22 -18.36
N PRO A 124 -17.44 -2.99 -19.39
CA PRO A 124 -18.45 -4.05 -19.23
C PRO A 124 -18.05 -5.18 -18.26
N GLY A 125 -16.77 -5.28 -17.89
CA GLY A 125 -16.26 -6.21 -16.89
C GLY A 125 -16.36 -5.67 -15.45
N GLY A 126 -16.74 -4.40 -15.28
CA GLY A 126 -16.87 -3.75 -13.98
C GLY A 126 -15.57 -3.14 -13.46
N PHE A 127 -14.51 -3.03 -14.27
CA PHE A 127 -13.27 -2.36 -13.88
C PHE A 127 -13.33 -0.88 -14.19
N ILE A 128 -12.71 -0.04 -13.34
CA ILE A 128 -12.52 1.38 -13.62
C ILE A 128 -11.64 1.51 -14.85
N CYS A 129 -12.21 2.00 -15.95
CA CYS A 129 -11.50 2.21 -17.19
C CYS A 129 -11.19 3.68 -17.44
N ALA A 130 -11.92 4.61 -16.82
CA ALA A 130 -11.58 6.02 -16.84
C ALA A 130 -11.84 6.68 -15.49
N ILE A 131 -10.98 7.64 -15.12
CA ILE A 131 -11.18 8.55 -13.99
C ILE A 131 -11.11 9.97 -14.56
N ASP A 132 -12.09 10.81 -14.22
CA ASP A 132 -12.23 12.18 -14.74
C ASP A 132 -12.14 12.28 -16.26
N GLY A 133 -12.77 11.31 -16.91
CA GLY A 133 -12.85 11.20 -18.36
C GLY A 133 -11.55 10.72 -19.02
N LEU A 134 -10.53 10.33 -18.26
CA LEU A 134 -9.26 9.85 -18.81
C LEU A 134 -9.03 8.35 -18.55
N PRO A 135 -8.60 7.57 -19.56
CA PRO A 135 -8.49 7.93 -20.98
C PRO A 135 -9.86 8.14 -21.65
N ASP A 136 -9.91 9.04 -22.64
CA ASP A 136 -11.04 9.23 -23.55
C ASP A 136 -10.64 8.79 -24.97
N PRO A 137 -11.28 7.75 -25.56
CA PRO A 137 -12.30 6.91 -24.94
C PRO A 137 -11.74 5.89 -23.95
N CYS A 138 -12.62 5.39 -23.07
CA CYS A 138 -12.39 4.18 -22.30
C CYS A 138 -11.90 3.05 -23.24
N PRO A 139 -10.76 2.38 -22.96
CA PRO A 139 -10.18 1.43 -23.91
C PRO A 139 -11.07 0.20 -24.05
N THR A 140 -11.27 -0.26 -25.29
CA THR A 140 -12.08 -1.46 -25.58
C THR A 140 -11.27 -2.76 -25.52
N GLU A 141 -9.93 -2.66 -25.47
CA GLU A 141 -9.01 -3.78 -25.39
C GLU A 141 -7.91 -3.48 -24.36
N PHE A 142 -7.44 -4.50 -23.65
CA PHE A 142 -6.37 -4.35 -22.69
C PHE A 142 -5.00 -4.34 -23.39
N THR A 143 -4.28 -3.21 -23.29
CA THR A 143 -2.94 -3.03 -23.87
C THR A 143 -1.81 -3.08 -22.84
N GLY A 144 -2.10 -3.53 -21.61
CA GLY A 144 -1.13 -3.54 -20.52
C GLY A 144 -1.21 -2.33 -19.59
N SER A 145 -2.12 -1.37 -19.83
CA SER A 145 -2.32 -0.21 -18.96
C SER A 145 -3.71 -0.16 -18.38
N TYR A 146 -3.81 0.22 -17.10
CA TYR A 146 -5.04 0.30 -16.33
C TYR A 146 -4.90 1.28 -15.16
N TRP A 147 -6.00 1.61 -14.51
CA TRP A 147 -6.00 2.33 -13.24
C TRP A 147 -5.61 1.38 -12.10
N SER A 148 -4.34 1.44 -11.71
CA SER A 148 -3.81 0.70 -10.57
C SER A 148 -4.11 1.41 -9.25
N TYR A 149 -4.39 0.65 -8.20
CA TYR A 149 -4.85 1.14 -6.91
C TYR A 149 -3.79 0.94 -5.80
N TRP A 150 -3.63 1.94 -4.95
CA TRP A 150 -2.51 2.10 -4.01
C TRP A 150 -2.98 2.72 -2.69
N SER A 151 -2.31 2.40 -1.60
CA SER A 151 -2.45 3.10 -0.31
C SER A 151 -1.10 3.53 0.23
N ALA A 152 -1.15 4.49 1.14
CA ALA A 152 -0.07 4.82 2.03
C ALA A 152 -0.65 5.24 3.38
N GLU A 153 -0.07 4.73 4.47
CA GLU A 153 -0.43 5.20 5.81
C GLU A 153 -0.03 6.66 6.00
N ALA A 154 -0.65 7.32 6.99
CA ALA A 154 -0.31 8.70 7.35
C ALA A 154 1.21 8.82 7.64
N GLY A 155 1.88 9.75 6.95
CA GLY A 155 3.32 9.99 7.13
C GLY A 155 4.25 8.97 6.48
N ALA A 156 3.73 7.99 5.73
CA ALA A 156 4.56 7.06 4.97
C ALA A 156 5.35 7.79 3.86
N ASP A 157 6.49 7.20 3.48
CA ASP A 157 7.36 7.70 2.42
C ASP A 157 7.24 6.88 1.12
N ALA A 158 6.49 5.79 1.13
CA ALA A 158 6.30 4.89 -0.01
C ALA A 158 4.86 4.40 -0.16
N TRP A 159 4.44 4.22 -1.41
CA TRP A 159 3.16 3.60 -1.76
C TRP A 159 3.20 2.09 -1.60
N VAL A 160 2.07 1.54 -1.17
CA VAL A 160 1.81 0.10 -1.13
C VAL A 160 0.75 -0.20 -2.18
N THR A 161 1.02 -1.20 -3.04
CA THR A 161 0.00 -1.66 -3.97
C THR A 161 -1.09 -2.43 -3.22
N TYR A 162 -2.35 -2.17 -3.56
CA TYR A 162 -3.43 -2.95 -2.99
C TYR A 162 -3.49 -4.35 -3.62
N GLN A 163 -3.59 -5.37 -2.77
CA GLN A 163 -3.84 -6.75 -3.20
C GLN A 163 -5.33 -7.03 -3.48
N GLU A 164 -6.21 -6.13 -3.01
CA GLU A 164 -7.66 -6.19 -3.15
C GLU A 164 -8.15 -5.02 -4.02
N GLY A 165 -9.29 -5.17 -4.70
CA GLY A 165 -9.84 -4.10 -5.53
C GLY A 165 -10.40 -2.94 -4.70
N SER A 166 -10.48 -1.75 -5.29
CA SER A 166 -10.99 -0.54 -4.62
C SER A 166 -12.46 -0.65 -4.19
N ASP A 167 -13.23 -1.58 -4.77
CA ASP A 167 -14.63 -1.83 -4.39
C ASP A 167 -14.79 -2.63 -3.10
N THR A 168 -13.70 -3.20 -2.57
CA THR A 168 -13.73 -4.03 -1.35
C THR A 168 -12.73 -3.60 -0.30
N ALA A 169 -11.60 -3.03 -0.72
CA ALA A 169 -10.59 -2.50 0.18
C ALA A 169 -11.19 -1.37 1.02
N VAL A 170 -11.14 -1.53 2.34
CA VAL A 170 -11.59 -0.52 3.31
C VAL A 170 -10.47 0.44 3.59
N THR A 171 -10.74 1.72 3.41
CA THR A 171 -9.80 2.83 3.63
C THR A 171 -9.56 3.05 5.13
N VAL A 172 -8.35 3.48 5.47
CA VAL A 172 -7.98 3.82 6.85
C VAL A 172 -8.07 5.34 7.03
N PRO A 173 -8.81 5.86 8.03
CA PRO A 173 -8.81 7.29 8.33
C PRO A 173 -7.40 7.87 8.50
N GLY A 174 -7.15 9.03 7.89
CA GLY A 174 -5.87 9.73 7.84
C GLY A 174 -4.88 9.15 6.82
N ALA A 175 -5.20 8.04 6.16
CA ALA A 175 -4.37 7.48 5.12
C ALA A 175 -4.51 8.24 3.79
N VAL A 176 -3.65 7.87 2.84
CA VAL A 176 -3.69 8.34 1.46
C VAL A 176 -4.04 7.17 0.55
N GLU A 177 -5.00 7.37 -0.33
CA GLU A 177 -5.45 6.43 -1.35
C GLU A 177 -5.02 6.95 -2.72
N GLY A 178 -4.64 6.06 -3.63
CA GLY A 178 -3.97 6.42 -4.86
C GLY A 178 -4.45 5.62 -6.06
N TRP A 179 -4.71 6.33 -7.16
CA TRP A 179 -4.94 5.74 -8.48
C TRP A 179 -3.88 6.24 -9.44
N ARG A 180 -3.23 5.34 -10.17
CA ARG A 180 -2.31 5.71 -11.25
C ARG A 180 -2.61 4.91 -12.51
N TYR A 181 -2.72 5.61 -13.64
CA TYR A 181 -2.80 4.96 -14.93
C TYR A 181 -1.43 4.47 -15.38
N GLY A 182 -1.29 3.18 -15.66
CA GLY A 182 -0.02 2.59 -16.07
C GLY A 182 -0.08 1.07 -16.07
N ASP A 183 1.07 0.41 -16.06
CA ASP A 183 1.18 -1.05 -16.00
C ASP A 183 1.08 -1.63 -14.58
N GLY A 184 0.89 -0.76 -13.58
CA GLY A 184 0.78 -1.12 -12.17
C GLY A 184 2.12 -1.39 -11.46
N SER A 185 3.25 -1.10 -12.10
CA SER A 185 4.58 -1.28 -11.49
C SER A 185 4.98 -0.18 -10.51
N GLU A 186 4.34 0.99 -10.59
CA GLU A 186 4.63 2.18 -9.77
C GLU A 186 3.35 2.86 -9.31
N GLY A 187 3.35 3.38 -8.08
CA GLY A 187 2.27 4.20 -7.53
C GLY A 187 2.27 5.64 -8.05
N PRO A 188 1.29 6.47 -7.66
CA PRO A 188 1.20 7.87 -8.04
C PRO A 188 2.51 8.64 -7.86
N ALA A 189 2.90 9.44 -8.86
CA ALA A 189 4.13 10.22 -8.90
C ALA A 189 4.06 11.49 -8.03
N VAL A 190 3.73 11.33 -6.75
CA VAL A 190 3.70 12.39 -5.73
C VAL A 190 4.42 11.94 -4.47
N ALA A 191 5.10 12.88 -3.80
CA ALA A 191 5.73 12.60 -2.51
C ALA A 191 4.67 12.52 -1.41
N LEU A 192 4.54 11.37 -0.77
CA LEU A 192 3.54 11.10 0.28
C LEU A 192 3.66 12.00 1.53
N PRO A 193 4.85 12.39 2.02
CA PRO A 193 4.95 13.32 3.15
C PRO A 193 4.33 14.69 2.86
N ILE A 194 4.22 15.06 1.58
CA ILE A 194 3.61 16.32 1.17
C ILE A 194 2.07 16.18 1.18
N VAL A 195 1.53 14.98 0.91
CA VAL A 195 0.09 14.69 0.85
C VAL A 195 -0.52 14.38 2.22
N ALA A 196 0.27 13.80 3.13
CA ALA A 196 -0.18 13.33 4.45
C ALA A 196 0.11 14.30 5.61
N ALA A 197 0.68 15.47 5.35
CA ALA A 197 1.06 16.42 6.40
C ALA A 197 -0.16 17.15 7.02
N THR A 198 -0.98 16.40 7.76
CA THR A 198 -1.60 16.88 8.98
C THR A 198 -1.10 16.00 10.11
N GLU A 199 0.10 16.29 10.61
CA GLU A 199 0.40 15.91 11.98
C GLU A 199 -0.56 16.72 12.86
N PRO A 200 -1.23 16.14 13.88
CA PRO A 200 -1.96 16.93 14.85
C PRO A 200 -0.96 17.95 15.37
N ALA A 201 -1.24 19.24 15.17
CA ALA A 201 -0.55 20.26 15.93
C ALA A 201 -0.71 19.84 17.39
N ALA A 202 0.37 19.37 18.01
CA ALA A 202 0.39 19.11 19.42
C ALA A 202 -0.08 20.40 20.07
N GLU A 203 -1.33 20.40 20.53
CA GLU A 203 -1.89 21.49 21.31
C GLU A 203 -0.89 21.73 22.42
N GLY A 204 -0.23 22.89 22.35
CA GLY A 204 0.74 23.29 23.34
C GLY A 204 0.06 23.18 24.69
N THR A 205 0.52 22.22 25.50
CA THR A 205 0.14 22.09 26.90
C THR A 205 0.35 23.45 27.56
N PRO A 206 -0.69 24.14 28.06
CA PRO A 206 -0.47 25.18 29.04
C PRO A 206 0.00 24.45 30.31
N ALA A 207 1.28 24.61 30.62
CA ALA A 207 1.78 24.32 31.94
C ALA A 207 1.32 25.45 32.88
N GLU A 208 0.39 25.14 33.77
CA GLU A 208 0.30 25.65 35.15
C GLU A 208 -0.37 24.56 35.98
N GLU A 209 0.39 23.85 36.81
CA GLU A 209 0.61 24.13 38.24
C GLU A 209 -0.60 23.81 39.13
N GLY A 210 -0.40 22.81 39.99
CA GLY A 210 -0.83 22.86 41.39
C GLY A 210 -2.23 22.32 41.69
N GLY A 211 -2.28 21.10 42.22
CA GLY A 211 -3.49 20.61 42.89
C GLY A 211 -3.44 19.14 43.26
N SER A 212 -2.58 18.77 44.21
CA SER A 212 -2.84 17.62 45.07
C SER A 212 -4.20 17.80 45.75
N GLU A 213 -5.07 16.80 45.66
CA GLU A 213 -5.64 16.21 46.88
C GLU A 213 -6.11 14.78 46.56
N GLU A 214 -5.44 13.85 47.21
CA GLU A 214 -5.80 12.45 47.36
C GLU A 214 -6.88 12.39 48.44
N GLU A 215 -8.11 12.01 48.10
CA GLU A 215 -9.02 11.40 49.07
C GLU A 215 -9.66 10.16 48.45
N THR A 216 -9.33 9.02 49.06
CA THR A 216 -9.95 7.72 48.85
C THR A 216 -11.01 7.50 49.95
N PRO A 217 -11.83 6.45 49.91
CA PRO A 217 -13.29 6.54 49.91
C PRO A 217 -13.91 6.20 51.27
N ASP A 218 -15.11 6.72 51.55
CA ASP A 218 -15.94 6.20 52.63
C ASP A 218 -17.19 5.51 52.09
N ALA A 219 -17.52 4.42 52.78
CA ALA A 219 -18.44 3.37 52.40
C ALA A 219 -19.75 3.48 53.20
N ALA A 220 -20.67 2.57 52.86
CA ALA A 220 -21.76 2.09 53.71
C ALA A 220 -23.03 2.99 53.75
N THR A 221 -24.26 2.48 53.68
CA THR A 221 -24.74 1.09 53.76
C THR A 221 -26.26 0.99 53.52
N GLN A 222 -26.63 -0.06 52.79
CA GLN A 222 -27.75 -1.03 52.90
C GLN A 222 -29.25 -0.68 52.81
N ASP A 223 -29.93 -1.74 52.36
CA ASP A 223 -31.24 -2.31 52.74
C ASP A 223 -32.39 -2.10 51.73
N ASP A 224 -33.14 -3.09 51.25
CA ASP A 224 -33.02 -4.56 51.26
C ASP A 224 -34.13 -5.16 50.38
N ALA A 225 -33.95 -6.45 50.05
CA ALA A 225 -34.97 -7.49 49.80
C ALA A 225 -35.99 -7.31 48.66
N ALA A 226 -36.44 -8.36 47.95
CA ALA A 226 -36.06 -9.77 47.83
C ALA A 226 -36.99 -10.36 46.76
N ALA A 227 -36.52 -11.39 46.05
CA ALA A 227 -37.18 -12.71 45.93
C ALA A 227 -36.78 -13.38 44.59
N VAL A 228 -35.88 -14.37 44.66
CA VAL A 228 -36.13 -15.83 44.47
C VAL A 228 -36.27 -16.22 42.98
N VAL A 229 -35.63 -17.25 42.42
CA VAL A 229 -35.30 -18.59 42.94
C VAL A 229 -34.13 -19.21 42.16
N SER A 230 -33.52 -20.20 42.80
CA SER A 230 -32.36 -21.02 42.46
C SER A 230 -32.58 -22.14 41.43
N ASP A 231 -31.45 -22.79 41.13
CA ASP A 231 -31.18 -24.21 40.79
C ASP A 231 -30.46 -24.38 39.44
N ASP A 232 -29.45 -25.23 39.25
CA ASP A 232 -28.48 -25.92 40.10
C ASP A 232 -27.42 -26.53 39.16
N GLU A 233 -26.22 -26.67 39.71
CA GLU A 233 -25.02 -27.42 39.33
C GLU A 233 -24.76 -28.14 37.98
N ALA A 234 -23.46 -28.07 37.65
CA ALA A 234 -22.58 -29.14 37.15
C ALA A 234 -22.59 -29.49 35.66
N GLN A 235 -21.56 -29.02 34.94
CA GLN A 235 -20.48 -29.86 34.37
C GLN A 235 -19.65 -29.02 33.39
N GLY A 236 -18.37 -28.79 33.69
CA GLY A 236 -17.40 -28.44 32.66
C GLY A 236 -17.29 -29.60 31.64
N PRO A 237 -16.77 -29.34 30.42
CA PRO A 237 -15.35 -29.06 30.33
C PRO A 237 -14.92 -28.02 29.26
N ALA A 238 -13.70 -27.54 29.48
CA ALA A 238 -12.67 -27.24 28.48
C ALA A 238 -12.98 -26.20 27.39
N VAL A 239 -12.43 -25.01 27.62
CA VAL A 239 -11.96 -24.09 26.57
C VAL A 239 -10.93 -24.82 25.69
N PRO A 240 -11.15 -25.02 24.38
CA PRO A 240 -10.07 -25.45 23.51
C PRO A 240 -9.23 -24.24 23.08
N LEU A 241 -7.98 -24.26 23.55
CA LEU A 241 -6.79 -23.76 22.88
C LEU A 241 -6.94 -23.57 21.36
N LEU A 242 -6.86 -22.32 20.89
CA LEU A 242 -6.34 -21.99 19.56
C LEU A 242 -4.91 -21.44 19.67
N VAL A 243 -4.07 -22.16 20.43
CA VAL A 243 -2.62 -22.16 20.26
C VAL A 243 -2.25 -23.56 19.76
N GLY A 244 -2.44 -23.80 18.46
CA GLY A 244 -2.25 -25.14 17.88
C GLY A 244 -2.05 -25.19 16.37
N LEU A 245 -2.45 -24.15 15.63
CA LEU A 245 -2.27 -24.10 14.16
C LEU A 245 -0.95 -23.46 13.72
N GLY A 246 -0.34 -22.60 14.55
CA GLY A 246 0.97 -22.01 14.24
C GLY A 246 2.14 -23.00 14.33
N LEU A 247 2.07 -23.96 15.26
CA LEU A 247 3.16 -24.92 15.49
C LEU A 247 3.27 -25.97 14.38
N LEU A 248 2.15 -26.40 13.78
CA LEU A 248 2.16 -27.35 12.67
C LEU A 248 2.67 -26.73 11.37
N ALA A 249 2.36 -25.45 11.10
CA ALA A 249 2.93 -24.73 9.97
C ALA A 249 4.44 -24.49 10.13
N ALA A 250 4.89 -24.12 11.34
CA ALA A 250 6.32 -23.93 11.63
C ALA A 250 7.12 -25.25 11.54
N LEU A 251 6.56 -26.37 12.00
CA LEU A 251 7.20 -27.68 11.90
C LEU A 251 7.28 -28.19 10.46
N ALA A 252 6.27 -27.90 9.62
CA ALA A 252 6.31 -28.23 8.19
C ALA A 252 7.40 -27.43 7.44
N VAL A 253 7.54 -26.14 7.73
CA VAL A 253 8.59 -25.28 7.14
C VAL A 253 9.99 -25.73 7.59
N ALA A 254 10.17 -26.06 8.87
CA ALA A 254 11.43 -26.57 9.39
C ALA A 254 11.83 -27.91 8.76
N ALA A 255 10.87 -28.83 8.57
CA ALA A 255 11.12 -30.12 7.92
C ALA A 255 11.55 -29.96 6.45
N VAL A 256 10.92 -29.04 5.71
CA VAL A 256 11.28 -28.75 4.30
C VAL A 256 12.68 -28.13 4.20
N VAL A 257 13.05 -27.22 5.12
CA VAL A 257 14.38 -26.61 5.15
C VAL A 257 15.47 -27.63 5.50
N VAL A 258 15.21 -28.52 6.47
CA VAL A 258 16.16 -29.58 6.86
C VAL A 258 16.31 -30.64 5.75
N ALA A 259 15.22 -31.01 5.08
CA ALA A 259 15.26 -31.93 3.94
C ALA A 259 16.09 -31.36 2.79
N ARG A 260 15.89 -30.09 2.41
CA ARG A 260 16.68 -29.43 1.37
C ARG A 260 18.17 -29.33 1.70
N ARG A 261 18.52 -29.09 2.97
CA ARG A 261 19.93 -29.04 3.41
C ARG A 261 20.62 -30.40 3.36
N ARG A 262 19.88 -31.50 3.56
CA ARG A 262 20.41 -32.87 3.46
C ARG A 262 20.49 -33.38 2.02
N SER A 263 19.73 -32.78 1.11
CA SER A 263 19.73 -33.11 -0.32
C SER A 263 20.81 -32.40 -1.14
N VAL A 264 21.82 -31.80 -0.49
CA VAL A 264 23.07 -31.43 -1.15
C VAL A 264 24.06 -32.58 -0.94
N PRO A 265 24.07 -33.62 -1.80
CA PRO A 265 25.13 -34.61 -1.79
C PRO A 265 26.44 -33.96 -2.24
N ASP A 266 27.54 -34.31 -1.54
CA ASP A 266 28.91 -34.06 -1.97
C ASP A 266 29.10 -34.60 -3.38
N ALA A 267 29.13 -33.69 -4.35
CA ALA A 267 29.61 -33.96 -5.70
C ALA A 267 31.01 -33.38 -5.83
N ASP A 268 31.97 -33.94 -5.08
CA ASP A 268 33.38 -33.84 -5.48
C ASP A 268 34.22 -34.98 -4.88
N ALA A 269 34.19 -36.14 -5.55
CA ALA A 269 35.17 -37.20 -5.34
C ALA A 269 35.17 -38.15 -6.55
N THR A 270 35.46 -37.65 -7.75
CA THR A 270 35.94 -38.49 -8.85
C THR A 270 36.55 -37.65 -9.96
N ASP A 271 37.77 -37.14 -9.77
CA ASP A 271 38.75 -37.19 -10.86
C ASP A 271 40.18 -36.98 -10.33
N THR A 272 40.94 -38.06 -10.22
CA THR A 272 42.42 -38.07 -10.33
C THR A 272 42.90 -39.51 -10.35
N ARG A 273 42.72 -40.18 -11.51
CA ARG A 273 43.64 -41.25 -11.92
C ARG A 273 43.61 -41.46 -13.43
N SER A 274 44.53 -40.83 -14.13
CA SER A 274 45.13 -41.29 -15.39
C SER A 274 46.48 -40.61 -15.56
#